data_AF-A0A131XG13-F1
#
_entry.id   AF-A0A131XG13-F1
#
_cell.length_a   1.000
_cell.length_b   1.000
_cell.length_c   1.000
_cell.angle_alpha   90.00
_cell.angle_beta   90.00
_cell.angle_gamma   90.00
#
_symmetry.space_group_name_H-M   'P 1'
#
loop_
_entity.id
_entity.type
_entity.pdbx_description
1 polymer ?
#
loop_
_entity_poly.entity_id
_entity_poly.type
_entity_poly.pdbx_seq_one_letter_code
_entity_poly.pdbx_strand_id
1 'polypeptide(L)'
;MASERELKAVERINLRNTINQWNANRLDLFELSEPNEDLEFHGVMRFYFQDADQKVVTKCIRVSSTATVNDVVGTLIEKFRPDIRMLSVPDYALYEIHENGEERKLGPDERPLLVQLNWHQDDREGRFLFRRMDHKSRLPTLKVESLRFGRKLSRREHKKKKNKEAAQTEEKDGIAEKLYTELPETSFTRSISNPEAVMRRRRQQKLERKLQQFRQEGSPEAGGTLRIFGESLNRDVPYKTLLLSTTDTAAHVVREILAKYGLEQEEPQHYCLVQVLVPPPPGGLPSPQDPPTGGL
;
A
#
# COMPACT_ATOMS: atom_id res chain seq x y z
N MET A 1 1.22 37.20 -12.67
CA MET A 1 2.01 35.98 -12.52
C MET A 1 2.26 35.79 -11.04
N ALA A 2 1.83 34.68 -10.46
CA ALA A 2 2.12 34.39 -9.05
C ALA A 2 3.64 34.38 -8.86
N SER A 3 4.12 35.04 -7.82
CA SER A 3 5.53 35.02 -7.46
C SER A 3 5.94 33.58 -7.11
N GLU A 4 7.20 33.22 -7.38
CA GLU A 4 7.75 31.89 -7.05
C GLU A 4 7.54 31.52 -5.56
N ARG A 5 7.47 32.55 -4.69
CA ARG A 5 7.15 32.41 -3.26
C ARG A 5 5.71 31.98 -3.00
N GLU A 6 4.74 32.52 -3.75
CA GLU A 6 3.33 32.14 -3.64
C GLU A 6 3.11 30.70 -4.11
N LEU A 7 3.78 30.29 -5.20
CA LEU A 7 3.72 28.90 -5.68
C LEU A 7 4.28 27.92 -4.65
N LYS A 8 5.45 28.22 -4.08
CA LYS A 8 6.05 27.40 -3.00
C LYS A 8 5.16 27.35 -1.75
N ALA A 9 4.49 28.45 -1.40
CA ALA A 9 3.58 28.49 -0.26
C ALA A 9 2.36 27.57 -0.49
N VAL A 10 1.77 27.59 -1.69
CA VAL A 10 0.68 26.69 -2.07
C VAL A 10 1.14 25.24 -2.06
N GLU A 11 2.31 24.95 -2.63
CA GLU A 11 2.88 23.60 -2.64
C GLU A 11 3.13 23.07 -1.23
N ARG A 12 3.65 23.93 -0.34
CA ARG A 12 3.85 23.60 1.08
C ARG A 12 2.54 23.26 1.79
N ILE A 13 1.47 24.00 1.50
CA ILE A 13 0.13 23.73 2.07
C ILE A 13 -0.38 22.37 1.57
N ASN A 14 -0.27 22.11 0.27
CA ASN A 14 -0.70 20.83 -0.32
C ASN A 14 0.08 19.66 0.28
N LEU A 15 1.40 19.77 0.36
CA LEU A 15 2.26 18.75 0.95
C LEU A 15 1.92 18.51 2.43
N ARG A 16 1.67 19.59 3.20
CA ARG A 16 1.25 19.48 4.60
C ARG A 16 -0.08 18.74 4.73
N ASN A 17 -1.05 19.01 3.85
CA ASN A 17 -2.33 18.30 3.86
C ASN A 17 -2.15 16.80 3.54
N THR A 18 -1.31 16.47 2.57
CA THR A 18 -0.97 15.07 2.24
C THR A 18 -0.30 14.35 3.41
N ILE A 19 0.67 15.00 4.06
CA ILE A 19 1.35 14.46 5.25
C ILE A 19 0.37 14.25 6.41
N ASN A 20 -0.53 15.19 6.66
CA ASN A 20 -1.54 15.06 7.71
C ASN A 20 -2.47 13.87 7.45
N GLN A 21 -2.91 13.67 6.20
CA GLN A 21 -3.73 12.51 5.82
C GLN A 21 -2.97 11.18 5.98
N TRP A 22 -1.67 11.17 5.65
CA TRP A 22 -0.80 10.03 5.88
C TRP A 22 -0.69 9.69 7.38
N ASN A 23 -0.40 10.70 8.19
CA ASN A 23 -0.20 10.58 9.64
C ASN A 23 -1.48 10.13 10.35
N ALA A 24 -2.65 10.64 9.96
CA ALA A 24 -3.94 10.32 10.56
C ALA A 24 -4.28 8.81 10.54
N ASN A 25 -3.65 8.05 9.64
CA ASN A 25 -3.90 6.63 9.46
C ASN A 25 -2.74 5.75 9.96
N ARG A 26 -1.64 6.32 10.45
CA ARG A 26 -0.43 5.59 10.88
C ARG A 26 -0.26 5.69 12.40
N LEU A 27 0.67 4.91 12.94
CA LEU A 27 1.06 5.05 14.35
C LEU A 27 1.95 6.28 14.48
N ASP A 28 1.87 6.97 15.63
CA ASP A 28 2.68 8.14 15.96
C ASP A 28 4.20 7.88 15.77
N LEU A 29 4.65 6.65 16.02
CA LEU A 29 6.03 6.24 15.80
C LEU A 29 6.50 6.40 14.33
N PHE A 30 5.58 6.33 13.38
CA PHE A 30 5.81 6.45 11.94
C PHE A 30 5.26 7.77 11.37
N GLU A 31 5.00 8.75 12.23
CA GLU A 31 4.56 10.08 11.83
C GLU A 31 5.66 10.79 11.01
N LEU A 32 5.24 11.40 9.91
CA LEU A 32 6.07 12.29 9.11
C LEU A 32 6.03 13.70 9.72
N SER A 33 7.18 14.35 9.80
CA SER A 33 7.24 15.75 10.26
C SER A 33 6.57 16.70 9.27
N GLU A 34 6.21 17.89 9.74
CA GLU A 34 5.79 18.96 8.83
C GLU A 34 6.92 19.35 7.85
N PRO A 35 6.57 19.77 6.62
CA PRO A 35 7.54 20.26 5.67
C PRO A 35 8.10 21.63 6.09
N ASN A 36 9.41 21.78 5.99
CA ASN A 36 10.10 23.05 6.22
C ASN A 36 9.90 24.03 5.02
N GLU A 37 10.64 25.13 5.00
CA GLU A 37 10.54 26.14 3.94
C GLU A 37 11.00 25.63 2.57
N ASP A 38 11.87 24.62 2.56
CA ASP A 38 12.40 23.96 1.37
C ASP A 38 11.57 22.73 0.95
N LEU A 39 10.38 22.55 1.54
CA LEU A 39 9.51 21.38 1.36
C LEU A 39 10.13 20.05 1.83
N GLU A 40 11.21 20.12 2.62
CA GLU A 40 11.84 18.96 3.20
C GLU A 40 11.14 18.53 4.48
N PHE A 41 10.92 17.23 4.61
CA PHE A 41 10.30 16.60 5.78
C PHE A 41 10.99 15.27 6.08
N HIS A 42 10.74 14.75 7.28
CA HIS A 42 11.45 13.60 7.80
C HIS A 42 10.49 12.57 8.36
N GLY A 43 10.78 11.29 8.16
CA GLY A 43 9.96 10.18 8.61
C GLY A 43 10.80 9.05 9.18
N VAL A 44 10.19 8.24 10.05
CA VAL A 44 10.75 6.92 10.37
C VAL A 44 10.23 5.94 9.33
N MET A 45 11.12 5.25 8.63
CA MET A 45 10.79 4.26 7.61
C MET A 45 11.19 2.87 8.07
N ARG A 46 10.37 1.88 7.74
CA ARG A 46 10.61 0.47 8.07
C ARG A 46 11.15 -0.28 6.85
N PHE A 47 12.29 -0.93 7.03
CA PHE A 47 12.97 -1.73 6.01
C PHE A 47 13.08 -3.19 6.46
N TYR A 48 12.85 -4.11 5.53
CA TYR A 48 12.99 -5.53 5.72
C TYR A 48 14.26 -6.00 5.01
N PHE A 49 15.01 -6.90 5.62
CA PHE A 49 16.21 -7.51 5.05
C PHE A 49 16.05 -9.02 5.11
N GLN A 50 16.27 -9.68 3.98
CA GLN A 50 16.28 -11.13 3.88
C GLN A 50 17.73 -11.60 3.78
N ASP A 51 18.24 -12.24 4.83
CA ASP A 51 19.58 -12.82 4.80
C ASP A 51 19.60 -14.12 3.98
N ALA A 52 20.80 -14.64 3.69
CA ALA A 52 21.00 -15.90 2.96
C ALA A 52 20.26 -17.10 3.57
N ASP A 53 20.04 -17.08 4.89
CA ASP A 53 19.29 -18.08 5.65
C ASP A 53 17.76 -17.90 5.60
N GLN A 54 17.25 -17.05 4.69
CA GLN A 54 15.82 -16.75 4.51
C GLN A 54 15.13 -16.11 5.73
N LYS A 55 15.90 -15.68 6.74
CA LYS A 55 15.39 -14.93 7.89
C LYS A 55 15.13 -13.49 7.51
N VAL A 56 13.92 -13.02 7.78
CA VAL A 56 13.54 -11.61 7.61
C VAL A 56 13.85 -10.85 8.90
N VAL A 57 14.71 -9.84 8.79
CA VAL A 57 15.02 -8.90 9.86
C VAL A 57 14.44 -7.54 9.50
N THR A 58 13.92 -6.82 10.48
CA THR A 58 13.34 -5.48 10.27
C THR A 58 14.16 -4.42 10.98
N LYS A 59 14.39 -3.28 10.33
CA LYS A 59 14.96 -2.08 10.95
C LYS A 59 14.16 -0.85 10.57
N CYS A 60 14.03 0.05 11.53
CA CYS A 60 13.47 1.37 11.29
C CYS A 60 14.60 2.40 11.33
N ILE A 61 14.66 3.29 10.34
CA ILE A 61 15.62 4.40 10.31
C ILE A 61 14.89 5.71 10.03
N ARG A 62 15.45 6.81 10.53
CA ARG A 62 14.99 8.17 10.18
C ARG A 62 15.52 8.49 8.79
N VAL A 63 14.66 8.96 7.90
CA VAL A 63 14.98 9.29 6.51
C VAL A 63 14.44 10.69 6.19
N SER A 64 15.18 11.48 5.43
CA SER A 64 14.72 12.76 4.87
C SER A 64 14.01 12.55 3.54
N SER A 65 13.05 13.41 3.20
CA SER A 65 12.40 13.44 1.88
C SER A 65 13.37 13.75 0.73
N THR A 66 14.54 14.31 1.02
CA THR A 66 15.61 14.58 0.05
C THR A 66 16.59 13.41 -0.13
N ALA A 67 16.60 12.45 0.81
CA ALA A 67 17.53 11.32 0.78
C ALA A 67 17.23 10.37 -0.38
N THR A 68 18.27 10.01 -1.13
CA THR A 68 18.16 9.09 -2.26
C THR A 68 18.19 7.63 -1.79
N VAL A 69 17.83 6.70 -2.67
CA VAL A 69 17.99 5.26 -2.43
C VAL A 69 19.45 4.94 -2.13
N ASN A 70 20.41 5.58 -2.78
CA ASN A 70 21.84 5.35 -2.54
C ASN A 70 22.23 5.71 -1.08
N ASP A 71 21.78 6.87 -0.58
CA ASP A 71 22.05 7.31 0.80
C ASP A 71 21.42 6.34 1.82
N VAL A 72 20.19 5.93 1.55
CA VAL A 72 19.45 4.98 2.39
C VAL A 72 20.13 3.62 2.39
N VAL A 73 20.52 3.10 1.22
CA VAL A 73 21.24 1.82 1.08
C VAL A 73 22.54 1.83 1.89
N GLY A 74 23.35 2.89 1.79
CA GLY A 74 24.56 3.04 2.60
C GLY A 74 24.27 2.92 4.10
N THR A 75 23.24 3.62 4.57
CA THR A 75 22.78 3.54 5.98
C THR A 75 22.32 2.13 6.35
N LEU A 76 21.57 1.45 5.47
CA LEU A 76 21.06 0.10 5.73
C LEU A 76 22.18 -0.94 5.78
N ILE A 77 23.23 -0.81 4.96
CA ILE A 77 24.41 -1.68 5.02
C ILE A 77 25.05 -1.60 6.41
N GLU A 78 25.29 -0.38 6.92
CA GLU A 78 25.86 -0.19 8.26
C GLU A 78 24.97 -0.78 9.36
N LYS A 79 23.64 -0.62 9.22
CA LYS A 79 22.69 -1.06 10.24
C LYS A 79 22.47 -2.57 10.23
N PHE A 80 22.40 -3.21 9.07
CA PHE A 80 22.16 -4.64 8.92
C PHE A 80 23.44 -5.48 8.95
N ARG A 81 24.60 -4.92 8.54
CA ARG A 81 25.87 -5.63 8.45
C ARG A 81 27.06 -4.73 8.83
N PRO A 82 27.19 -4.32 10.11
CA PRO A 82 28.30 -3.47 10.57
C PRO A 82 29.70 -4.06 10.31
N ASP A 83 29.77 -5.38 10.13
CA ASP A 83 31.00 -6.17 9.96
C ASP A 83 31.49 -6.29 8.50
N ILE A 84 30.69 -5.87 7.51
CA ILE A 84 31.02 -6.03 6.07
C ILE A 84 32.05 -5.00 5.57
N ARG A 85 32.41 -3.98 6.36
CA ARG A 85 33.26 -2.85 5.95
C ARG A 85 34.67 -3.20 5.42
N MET A 86 35.12 -4.45 5.58
CA MET A 86 36.48 -4.88 5.24
C MET A 86 36.60 -5.79 4.01
N LEU A 87 35.49 -6.15 3.35
CA LEU A 87 35.45 -6.94 2.12
C LEU A 87 34.51 -6.23 1.14
N SER A 88 34.76 -6.33 -0.17
CA SER A 88 34.00 -5.66 -1.25
C SER A 88 32.52 -5.45 -0.89
N VAL A 89 32.04 -4.20 -0.89
CA VAL A 89 30.65 -3.88 -0.57
C VAL A 89 29.77 -4.67 -1.54
N PRO A 90 28.96 -5.64 -1.05
CA PRO A 90 28.08 -6.38 -1.93
C PRO A 90 27.11 -5.41 -2.61
N ASP A 91 26.77 -5.65 -3.87
CA ASP A 91 25.73 -4.88 -4.53
C ASP A 91 24.41 -5.14 -3.80
N TYR A 92 23.83 -4.09 -3.21
CA TYR A 92 22.52 -4.14 -2.60
C TYR A 92 21.54 -3.27 -3.38
N ALA A 93 20.26 -3.62 -3.32
CA ALA A 93 19.19 -2.83 -3.90
C ALA A 93 18.00 -2.76 -2.95
N LEU A 94 17.21 -1.71 -3.15
CA LEU A 94 15.96 -1.46 -2.46
C LEU A 94 14.79 -1.78 -3.40
N TYR A 95 13.81 -2.49 -2.87
CA TYR A 95 12.58 -2.85 -3.56
C TYR A 95 11.37 -2.34 -2.79
N GLU A 96 10.34 -1.89 -3.49
CA GLU A 96 8.99 -1.76 -2.94
C GLU A 96 8.19 -3.02 -3.28
N ILE A 97 7.46 -3.55 -2.29
CA ILE A 97 6.63 -4.75 -2.41
C ILE A 97 5.24 -4.44 -1.89
N HIS A 98 4.24 -4.67 -2.73
CA HIS A 98 2.84 -4.44 -2.41
C HIS A 98 2.12 -5.72 -2.00
N GLU A 99 0.93 -5.58 -1.38
CA GLU A 99 0.12 -6.72 -0.91
C GLU A 99 -0.34 -7.64 -2.04
N ASN A 100 -0.50 -7.09 -3.25
CA ASN A 100 -0.85 -7.84 -4.47
C ASN A 100 0.33 -8.66 -5.05
N GLY A 101 1.50 -8.67 -4.40
CA GLY A 101 2.69 -9.38 -4.87
C GLY A 101 3.52 -8.61 -5.90
N GLU A 102 3.12 -7.40 -6.30
CA GLU A 102 3.93 -6.56 -7.18
C GLU A 102 5.21 -6.13 -6.45
N GLU A 103 6.36 -6.40 -7.08
CA GLU A 103 7.66 -5.92 -6.62
C GLU A 103 8.32 -5.04 -7.69
N ARG A 104 8.91 -3.92 -7.27
CA ARG A 104 9.68 -3.03 -8.14
C ARG A 104 10.99 -2.66 -7.47
N LYS A 105 12.08 -2.72 -8.23
CA LYS A 105 13.38 -2.18 -7.81
C LYS A 105 13.33 -0.66 -7.93
N LEU A 106 13.70 0.05 -6.86
CA LEU A 106 13.87 1.49 -6.91
C LEU A 106 15.22 1.84 -7.56
N GLY A 107 15.23 2.88 -8.38
CA GLY A 107 16.41 3.50 -8.94
C GLY A 107 17.25 4.24 -7.89
N PRO A 108 18.55 4.44 -8.14
CA PRO A 108 19.48 4.99 -7.14
C PRO A 108 19.14 6.41 -6.69
N ASP A 109 18.55 7.23 -7.57
CA ASP A 109 18.21 8.63 -7.32
C ASP A 109 16.76 8.83 -6.85
N GLU A 110 15.97 7.76 -6.79
CA GLU A 110 14.62 7.83 -6.24
C GLU A 110 14.68 8.18 -4.75
N ARG A 111 13.63 8.81 -4.23
CA ARG A 111 13.55 9.26 -2.83
C ARG A 111 12.59 8.35 -2.07
N PRO A 112 13.07 7.37 -1.27
CA PRO A 112 12.22 6.33 -0.70
C PRO A 112 11.07 6.88 0.16
N LEU A 113 11.29 8.00 0.87
CA LEU A 113 10.26 8.60 1.71
C LEU A 113 9.12 9.21 0.87
N LEU A 114 9.44 9.79 -0.30
CA LEU A 114 8.42 10.27 -1.24
C LEU A 114 7.67 9.10 -1.88
N VAL A 115 8.38 8.03 -2.27
CA VAL A 115 7.76 6.79 -2.77
C VAL A 115 6.77 6.23 -1.74
N GLN A 116 7.18 6.16 -0.47
CA GLN A 116 6.32 5.72 0.63
C GLN A 116 5.10 6.60 0.80
N LEU A 117 5.30 7.93 0.79
CA LEU A 117 4.20 8.88 0.89
C LEU A 117 3.21 8.62 -0.24
N ASN A 118 3.67 8.40 -1.48
CA ASN A 118 2.81 8.22 -2.65
C ASN A 118 1.87 7.00 -2.58
N TRP A 119 2.18 5.99 -1.76
CA TRP A 119 1.31 4.82 -1.59
C TRP A 119 -0.11 5.15 -1.12
N HIS A 120 -0.32 6.31 -0.45
CA HIS A 120 -1.66 6.76 -0.07
C HIS A 120 -2.60 7.06 -1.25
N GLN A 121 -2.07 7.37 -2.44
CA GLN A 121 -2.90 7.78 -3.59
C GLN A 121 -3.83 6.65 -4.05
N ASP A 122 -3.36 5.41 -3.95
CA ASP A 122 -4.09 4.22 -4.38
C ASP A 122 -4.60 3.37 -3.19
N ASP A 123 -4.55 3.88 -1.96
CA ASP A 123 -4.75 3.10 -0.72
C ASP A 123 -3.88 1.81 -0.70
N ARG A 124 -2.72 1.87 -1.37
CA ARG A 124 -1.80 0.75 -1.49
C ARG A 124 -0.98 0.65 -0.22
N GLU A 125 -0.90 -0.55 0.32
CA GLU A 125 0.10 -0.85 1.34
C GLU A 125 1.38 -1.36 0.67
N GLY A 126 2.53 -0.93 1.20
CA GLY A 126 3.83 -1.27 0.65
C GLY A 126 4.83 -1.57 1.76
N ARG A 127 5.87 -2.34 1.40
CA ARG A 127 7.01 -2.67 2.27
C ARG A 127 8.29 -2.51 1.49
N PHE A 128 9.30 -1.89 2.11
CA PHE A 128 10.62 -1.82 1.51
C PHE A 128 11.46 -3.06 1.85
N LEU A 129 11.89 -3.79 0.82
CA LEU A 129 12.80 -4.92 0.94
C LEU A 129 14.20 -4.51 0.49
N PHE A 130 15.16 -4.63 1.39
CA PHE A 130 16.59 -4.49 1.16
C PHE A 130 17.17 -5.87 0.84
N ARG A 131 17.74 -6.05 -0.36
CA ARG A 131 18.20 -7.35 -0.86
C ARG A 131 19.55 -7.25 -1.56
N ARG A 132 20.36 -8.30 -1.46
CA ARG A 132 21.65 -8.45 -2.14
C ARG A 132 21.46 -8.90 -3.59
N MET A 133 22.20 -8.28 -4.50
CA MET A 133 22.11 -8.45 -5.95
C MET A 133 23.09 -9.48 -6.52
N ASP A 134 24.02 -10.00 -5.73
CA ASP A 134 25.01 -10.95 -6.19
C ASP A 134 24.39 -12.30 -6.60
N HIS A 135 25.04 -12.96 -7.56
CA HIS A 135 24.53 -14.07 -8.38
C HIS A 135 24.21 -15.39 -7.62
N LYS A 136 24.22 -15.38 -6.27
CA LYS A 136 23.76 -16.48 -5.40
C LYS A 136 22.35 -16.25 -4.82
N SER A 137 21.74 -15.08 -5.00
CA SER A 137 20.31 -14.85 -4.66
C SER A 137 19.33 -15.32 -5.73
N ARG A 138 19.82 -15.76 -6.91
CA ARG A 138 19.16 -16.83 -7.69
C ARG A 138 19.49 -18.14 -6.99
N LEU A 139 18.73 -18.49 -5.95
CA LEU A 139 19.01 -19.65 -5.11
C LEU A 139 19.05 -20.97 -5.92
N PRO A 140 19.87 -21.96 -5.51
CA PRO A 140 19.82 -23.30 -6.04
C PRO A 140 18.50 -23.98 -5.64
N THR A 141 17.95 -24.76 -6.57
CA THR A 141 16.86 -25.72 -6.42
C THR A 141 16.74 -26.30 -5.00
N LEU A 142 15.64 -25.96 -4.32
CA LEU A 142 15.24 -26.58 -3.05
C LEU A 142 15.03 -28.09 -3.25
N LYS A 143 15.97 -28.90 -2.72
CA LYS A 143 15.63 -30.27 -2.31
C LYS A 143 14.70 -30.18 -1.11
N VAL A 144 13.45 -30.54 -1.34
CA VAL A 144 12.36 -30.65 -0.37
C VAL A 144 12.69 -31.74 0.66
N GLU A 145 13.52 -31.46 1.67
CA GLU A 145 13.71 -32.46 2.75
C GLU A 145 14.18 -31.98 4.14
N SER A 146 14.14 -30.69 4.51
CA SER A 146 14.63 -30.31 5.87
C SER A 146 13.87 -29.26 6.68
N LEU A 147 12.57 -29.09 6.46
CA LEU A 147 11.70 -28.31 7.36
C LEU A 147 11.00 -29.18 8.43
N ARG A 148 11.78 -29.88 9.28
CA ARG A 148 11.24 -30.64 10.44
C ARG A 148 11.94 -30.36 11.77
N PHE A 149 12.15 -29.09 12.12
CA PHE A 149 12.47 -28.72 13.52
C PHE A 149 11.60 -27.56 14.03
N GLY A 150 10.28 -27.74 13.97
CA GLY A 150 9.32 -27.02 14.81
C GLY A 150 8.85 -27.93 15.94
N ARG A 151 9.02 -27.50 17.20
CA ARG A 151 8.56 -28.24 18.39
C ARG A 151 7.04 -28.40 18.35
N LYS A 152 6.59 -29.65 18.35
CA LYS A 152 5.18 -30.07 18.30
C LYS A 152 4.41 -29.57 19.53
N LEU A 153 3.34 -28.80 19.31
CA LEU A 153 2.16 -28.86 20.17
C LEU A 153 1.14 -29.78 19.51
N SER A 154 0.54 -30.62 20.34
CA SER A 154 -0.15 -31.86 20.01
C SER A 154 -1.43 -31.69 19.17
N ARG A 155 -1.70 -32.76 18.40
CA ARG A 155 -2.81 -33.03 17.47
C ARG A 155 -4.21 -32.70 18.01
N ARG A 156 -5.06 -32.16 17.13
CA ARG A 156 -6.28 -32.88 16.72
C ARG A 156 -6.73 -32.45 15.31
N GLU A 157 -6.91 -33.47 14.47
CA GLU A 157 -7.11 -33.42 13.02
C GLU A 157 -8.51 -32.93 12.64
N HIS A 158 -8.62 -32.13 11.58
CA HIS A 158 -9.66 -32.34 10.58
C HIS A 158 -9.13 -32.08 9.16
N LYS A 159 -9.15 -33.16 8.40
CA LYS A 159 -8.60 -33.34 7.05
C LYS A 159 -9.61 -32.82 6.02
N LYS A 160 -9.22 -31.85 5.19
CA LYS A 160 -9.82 -31.64 3.86
C LYS A 160 -8.71 -31.57 2.81
N LYS A 161 -8.72 -32.58 1.94
CA LYS A 161 -7.94 -32.68 0.70
C LYS A 161 -8.37 -31.57 -0.26
N LYS A 162 -7.42 -30.94 -0.96
CA LYS A 162 -7.66 -30.48 -2.34
C LYS A 162 -6.37 -30.50 -3.15
N ASN A 163 -6.56 -30.83 -4.42
CA ASN A 163 -5.59 -31.32 -5.40
C ASN A 163 -4.46 -30.33 -5.70
N LYS A 164 -3.29 -30.91 -6.00
CA LYS A 164 -2.22 -30.30 -6.79
C LYS A 164 -2.63 -30.30 -8.25
N GLU A 165 -2.72 -29.13 -8.85
CA GLU A 165 -2.38 -28.94 -10.26
C GLU A 165 -1.28 -27.88 -10.31
N ALA A 166 -0.15 -28.27 -10.89
CA ALA A 166 1.04 -27.46 -10.98
C ALA A 166 0.94 -26.56 -12.21
N ALA A 167 0.95 -25.25 -12.00
CA ALA A 167 1.32 -24.26 -13.00
C ALA A 167 2.49 -23.45 -12.45
N GLN A 168 3.61 -23.46 -13.18
CA GLN A 168 4.89 -22.88 -12.82
C GLN A 168 4.82 -21.34 -12.74
N THR A 169 4.59 -20.76 -11.56
CA THR A 169 4.76 -19.29 -11.35
C THR A 169 5.15 -18.88 -9.92
N GLU A 170 5.65 -19.78 -9.06
CA GLU A 170 5.71 -19.51 -7.61
C GLU A 170 7.14 -19.51 -7.04
N GLU A 171 7.79 -18.35 -7.07
CA GLU A 171 8.85 -17.99 -6.09
C GLU A 171 8.68 -16.54 -5.61
N LYS A 172 8.14 -15.66 -6.46
CA LYS A 172 7.90 -14.24 -6.14
C LYS A 172 6.77 -14.04 -5.12
N ASP A 173 5.71 -14.86 -5.21
CA ASP A 173 4.54 -14.76 -4.32
C ASP A 173 4.87 -15.07 -2.85
N GLY A 174 5.87 -15.94 -2.62
CA GLY A 174 6.26 -16.33 -1.27
C GLY A 174 6.94 -15.22 -0.47
N ILE A 175 7.61 -14.25 -1.10
CA ILE A 175 8.27 -13.15 -0.36
C ILE A 175 7.25 -12.15 0.16
N ALA A 176 6.26 -11.78 -0.66
CA ALA A 176 5.16 -10.92 -0.23
C ALA A 176 4.38 -11.60 0.91
N GLU A 177 4.02 -12.88 0.75
CA GLU A 177 3.35 -13.65 1.81
C GLU A 177 4.17 -13.65 3.11
N LYS A 178 5.48 -13.94 3.05
CA LYS A 178 6.34 -13.91 4.25
C LYS A 178 6.36 -12.54 4.91
N LEU A 179 6.52 -11.48 4.13
CA LEU A 179 6.53 -10.13 4.69
C LEU A 179 5.19 -9.82 5.36
N TYR A 180 4.05 -10.05 4.71
CA TYR A 180 2.74 -9.69 5.27
C TYR A 180 2.26 -10.62 6.40
N THR A 181 2.76 -11.86 6.48
CA THR A 181 2.22 -12.90 7.38
C THR A 181 3.15 -13.28 8.53
N GLU A 182 4.47 -13.15 8.39
CA GLU A 182 5.43 -13.55 9.44
C GLU A 182 5.51 -12.50 10.56
N LEU A 183 5.34 -12.97 11.81
CA LEU A 183 5.54 -12.17 13.02
C LEU A 183 7.05 -12.03 13.29
N PRO A 184 7.54 -10.85 13.69
CA PRO A 184 8.93 -10.69 14.10
C PRO A 184 9.29 -11.64 15.26
N GLU A 185 10.46 -12.28 15.21
CA GLU A 185 10.89 -13.28 16.19
C GLU A 185 11.24 -12.71 17.59
N THR A 186 11.10 -11.40 17.84
CA THR A 186 11.52 -10.80 19.12
C THR A 186 10.62 -11.26 20.27
N SER A 187 11.23 -11.97 21.24
CA SER A 187 10.57 -12.53 22.42
C SER A 187 9.92 -11.50 23.34
N PHE A 188 10.33 -10.23 23.25
CA PHE A 188 9.81 -9.12 24.07
C PHE A 188 8.35 -8.75 23.73
N THR A 189 7.88 -9.03 22.52
CA THR A 189 6.55 -8.60 22.02
C THR A 189 5.57 -9.75 21.77
N ARG A 190 5.89 -10.97 22.23
CA ARG A 190 5.09 -12.19 21.95
C ARG A 190 3.64 -12.13 22.47
N SER A 191 3.32 -11.15 23.32
CA SER A 191 1.98 -10.90 23.87
C SER A 191 1.26 -9.68 23.26
N ILE A 192 1.89 -8.93 22.35
CA ILE A 192 1.31 -7.72 21.74
C ILE A 192 0.97 -8.01 20.28
N SER A 193 -0.29 -7.81 19.90
CA SER A 193 -0.77 -8.00 18.53
C SER A 193 0.00 -7.11 17.55
N ASN A 194 0.29 -7.59 16.33
CA ASN A 194 0.94 -6.78 15.28
C ASN A 194 0.18 -5.45 15.11
N PRO A 195 0.79 -4.29 15.44
CA PRO A 195 0.10 -3.00 15.44
C PRO A 195 -0.49 -2.62 14.08
N GLU A 196 0.19 -2.99 13.00
CA GLU A 196 -0.28 -2.75 11.63
C GLU A 196 -1.51 -3.61 11.31
N ALA A 197 -1.49 -4.89 11.70
CA ALA A 197 -2.65 -5.77 11.53
C ALA A 197 -3.85 -5.33 12.38
N VAL A 198 -3.61 -4.81 13.59
CA VAL A 198 -4.66 -4.25 14.45
C VAL A 198 -5.25 -2.99 13.83
N MET A 199 -4.42 -2.09 13.32
CA MET A 199 -4.87 -0.88 12.64
C MET A 199 -5.65 -1.21 11.36
N ARG A 200 -5.16 -2.17 10.56
CA ARG A 200 -5.88 -2.69 9.37
C ARG A 200 -7.24 -3.25 9.76
N ARG A 201 -7.30 -4.10 10.80
CA ARG A 201 -8.56 -4.65 11.32
C ARG A 201 -9.50 -3.56 11.83
N ARG A 202 -8.99 -2.51 12.49
CA ARG A 202 -9.80 -1.34 12.91
C ARG A 202 -10.35 -0.57 11.71
N ARG A 203 -9.56 -0.35 10.65
CA ARG A 203 -10.03 0.28 9.41
C ARG A 203 -11.11 -0.57 8.74
N GLN A 204 -10.88 -1.87 8.62
CA GLN A 204 -11.85 -2.80 8.07
C GLN A 204 -13.14 -2.84 8.88
N GLN A 205 -13.07 -2.87 10.21
CA GLN A 205 -14.25 -2.79 11.08
C GLN A 205 -15.02 -1.48 10.93
N LYS A 206 -14.34 -0.34 10.74
CA LYS A 206 -15.01 0.95 10.50
C LYS A 206 -15.76 0.94 9.18
N LEU A 207 -15.18 0.36 8.14
CA LEU A 207 -15.82 0.18 6.84
C LEU A 207 -17.00 -0.79 6.91
N GLU A 208 -16.80 -1.96 7.53
CA GLU A 208 -17.84 -2.98 7.74
C GLU A 208 -19.02 -2.45 8.57
N ARG A 209 -18.76 -1.63 9.60
CA ARG A 209 -19.82 -0.97 10.38
C ARG A 209 -20.63 0.00 9.52
N LYS A 210 -19.98 0.84 8.70
CA LYS A 210 -20.70 1.71 7.75
C LYS A 210 -21.52 0.89 6.76
N LEU A 211 -20.96 -0.19 6.22
CA LEU A 211 -21.64 -1.08 5.29
C LEU A 211 -22.82 -1.84 5.95
N GLN A 212 -22.70 -2.21 7.22
CA GLN A 212 -23.80 -2.80 8.00
C GLN A 212 -24.89 -1.78 8.32
N GLN A 213 -24.52 -0.52 8.60
CA GLN A 213 -25.50 0.55 8.78
C GLN A 213 -26.37 0.72 7.53
N PHE A 214 -25.77 0.71 6.34
CA PHE A 214 -26.52 0.72 5.08
C PHE A 214 -27.41 -0.52 4.87
N ARG A 215 -27.05 -1.69 5.44
CA ARG A 215 -27.91 -2.89 5.39
C ARG A 215 -29.04 -2.87 6.41
N GLN A 216 -28.87 -2.20 7.56
CA GLN A 216 -29.89 -2.13 8.60
C GLN A 216 -31.03 -1.15 8.27
N GLU A 217 -30.80 -0.18 7.37
CA GLU A 217 -31.82 0.74 6.85
C GLU A 217 -32.83 0.09 5.87
N GLY A 218 -32.76 -1.23 5.65
CA GLY A 218 -33.92 -2.03 5.24
C GLY A 218 -34.25 -2.09 3.75
N SER A 219 -33.36 -1.67 2.85
CA SER A 219 -33.59 -1.83 1.40
C SER A 219 -32.71 -2.94 0.78
N PRO A 220 -33.23 -3.82 -0.09
CA PRO A 220 -32.47 -4.90 -0.74
C PRO A 220 -31.30 -4.43 -1.61
N GLU A 221 -31.21 -3.13 -1.90
CA GLU A 221 -30.13 -2.47 -2.65
C GLU A 221 -29.29 -1.57 -1.75
N ALA A 222 -28.82 -2.08 -0.60
CA ALA A 222 -27.87 -1.36 0.24
C ALA A 222 -26.64 -1.00 -0.60
N GLY A 223 -26.34 0.30 -0.70
CA GLY A 223 -25.42 0.85 -1.71
C GLY A 223 -23.99 0.30 -1.68
N GLY A 224 -23.13 0.88 -2.52
CA GLY A 224 -21.85 0.29 -2.88
C GLY A 224 -20.67 1.25 -2.79
N THR A 225 -19.49 0.68 -3.02
CA THR A 225 -18.28 1.46 -3.23
C THR A 225 -18.23 1.90 -4.69
N LEU A 226 -18.30 3.21 -4.94
CA LEU A 226 -18.21 3.81 -6.28
C LEU A 226 -16.90 4.55 -6.45
N ARG A 227 -16.26 4.34 -7.61
CA ARG A 227 -15.06 5.07 -8.03
C ARG A 227 -15.49 6.27 -8.88
N ILE A 228 -15.24 7.47 -8.38
CA ILE A 228 -15.57 8.72 -9.06
C ILE A 228 -14.30 9.30 -9.67
N PHE A 229 -14.30 9.46 -10.99
CA PHE A 229 -13.17 9.99 -11.74
C PHE A 229 -13.21 11.52 -11.71
N GLY A 230 -12.09 12.12 -11.31
CA GLY A 230 -11.94 13.56 -11.10
C GLY A 230 -10.67 14.09 -11.74
N GLU A 231 -10.26 13.54 -12.89
CA GLU A 231 -9.06 14.02 -13.62
C GLU A 231 -9.12 15.52 -13.92
N SER A 232 -10.34 16.08 -14.09
CA SER A 232 -10.57 17.52 -14.24
C SER A 232 -10.31 18.33 -12.95
N LEU A 233 -10.40 17.71 -11.77
CA LEU A 233 -10.11 18.34 -10.48
C LEU A 233 -8.63 18.25 -10.15
N ASN A 234 -8.03 17.07 -10.33
CA ASN A 234 -6.63 16.82 -10.06
C ASN A 234 -6.09 15.75 -11.04
N ARG A 235 -5.12 16.12 -11.87
CA ARG A 235 -4.54 15.21 -12.87
C ARG A 235 -3.61 14.15 -12.25
N ASP A 236 -3.03 14.45 -11.10
CA ASP A 236 -2.13 13.53 -10.39
C ASP A 236 -2.93 12.43 -9.66
N VAL A 237 -4.17 12.72 -9.26
CA VAL A 237 -5.08 11.77 -8.61
C VAL A 237 -6.37 11.67 -9.41
N PRO A 238 -6.43 10.82 -10.46
CA PRO A 238 -7.51 10.85 -11.44
C PRO A 238 -8.84 10.28 -10.92
N TYR A 239 -8.85 9.61 -9.77
CA TYR A 239 -10.08 9.11 -9.15
C TYR A 239 -9.99 9.06 -7.62
N LYS A 240 -11.15 9.13 -6.98
CA LYS A 240 -11.32 8.81 -5.56
C LYS A 240 -12.52 7.87 -5.39
N THR A 241 -12.45 7.08 -4.34
CA THR A 241 -13.47 6.08 -4.04
C THR A 241 -14.38 6.57 -2.91
N LEU A 242 -15.69 6.50 -3.12
CA LEU A 242 -16.72 6.82 -2.12
C LEU A 242 -17.55 5.58 -1.81
N LEU A 243 -17.95 5.45 -0.55
CA LEU A 243 -18.95 4.48 -0.14
C LEU A 243 -20.29 5.20 -0.08
N LEU A 244 -21.22 4.83 -0.95
CA LEU A 244 -22.48 5.54 -1.19
C LEU A 244 -23.67 4.60 -0.95
N SER A 245 -24.76 5.16 -0.44
CA SER A 245 -26.07 4.54 -0.36
C SER A 245 -26.87 4.76 -1.65
N THR A 246 -27.85 3.90 -1.93
CA THR A 246 -28.85 4.13 -3.00
C THR A 246 -29.78 5.31 -2.70
N THR A 247 -29.82 5.76 -1.45
CA THR A 247 -30.54 6.98 -1.05
C THR A 247 -29.73 8.26 -1.25
N ASP A 248 -28.43 8.15 -1.54
CA ASP A 248 -27.57 9.33 -1.70
C ASP A 248 -27.86 10.04 -3.02
N THR A 249 -28.07 11.36 -2.93
CA THR A 249 -28.29 12.20 -4.10
C THR A 249 -26.98 12.56 -4.78
N ALA A 250 -27.02 12.80 -6.10
CA ALA A 250 -25.84 13.28 -6.85
C ALA A 250 -25.21 14.54 -6.21
N ALA A 251 -26.04 15.45 -5.67
CA ALA A 251 -25.55 16.64 -4.96
C ALA A 251 -24.75 16.30 -3.69
N HIS A 252 -25.14 15.24 -2.96
CA HIS A 252 -24.35 14.75 -1.83
C HIS A 252 -23.02 14.16 -2.30
N VAL A 253 -23.03 13.35 -3.36
CA VAL A 253 -21.82 12.74 -3.93
C VAL A 253 -20.83 13.82 -4.40
N VAL A 254 -21.30 14.87 -5.05
CA VAL A 254 -20.47 16.02 -5.47
C VAL A 254 -19.83 16.71 -4.27
N ARG A 255 -20.57 16.92 -3.18
CA ARG A 255 -20.00 17.49 -1.95
C ARG A 255 -18.90 16.60 -1.36
N GLU A 256 -19.19 15.32 -1.21
CA GLU A 256 -18.23 14.36 -0.64
C GLU A 256 -16.97 14.21 -1.49
N ILE A 257 -17.10 14.21 -2.82
CA ILE A 257 -15.95 14.07 -3.70
C ILE A 257 -15.06 15.33 -3.67
N LEU A 258 -15.66 16.53 -3.66
CA LEU A 258 -14.91 17.79 -3.55
C LEU A 258 -14.15 17.85 -2.22
N ALA A 259 -14.80 17.48 -1.11
CA ALA A 259 -14.14 17.37 0.19
C ALA A 259 -12.96 16.38 0.16
N LYS A 260 -13.10 15.24 -0.52
CA LYS A 260 -12.00 14.27 -0.68
C LYS A 260 -10.83 14.76 -1.53
N TYR A 261 -11.05 15.73 -2.40
CA TYR A 261 -9.98 16.42 -3.14
C TYR A 261 -9.46 17.67 -2.41
N GLY A 262 -9.96 17.97 -1.20
CA GLY A 262 -9.57 19.13 -0.40
C GLY A 262 -10.21 20.45 -0.87
N LEU A 263 -11.28 20.37 -1.65
CA LEU A 263 -12.00 21.50 -2.23
C LEU A 263 -13.29 21.83 -1.45
N GLU A 264 -13.22 21.83 -0.12
CA GLU A 264 -14.40 22.06 0.76
C GLU A 264 -14.98 23.47 0.65
N GLN A 265 -14.19 24.44 0.16
CA GLN A 265 -14.62 25.83 -0.02
C GLN A 265 -15.25 26.11 -1.39
N GLU A 266 -15.16 25.16 -2.32
CA GLU A 266 -15.78 25.29 -3.64
C GLU A 266 -17.28 25.04 -3.55
N GLU A 267 -18.07 25.78 -4.33
CA GLU A 267 -19.51 25.64 -4.30
C GLU A 267 -19.95 24.40 -5.10
N PRO A 268 -20.62 23.40 -4.47
CA PRO A 268 -20.97 22.14 -5.13
C PRO A 268 -21.88 22.29 -6.35
N GLN A 269 -22.57 23.44 -6.47
CA GLN A 269 -23.48 23.74 -7.56
C GLN A 269 -22.76 23.95 -8.90
N HIS A 270 -21.46 24.27 -8.87
CA HIS A 270 -20.64 24.44 -10.08
C HIS A 270 -20.11 23.12 -10.65
N TYR A 271 -20.38 22.00 -9.99
CA TYR A 271 -19.87 20.69 -10.36
C TYR A 271 -21.03 19.72 -10.61
N CYS A 272 -20.84 18.81 -11.56
CA CYS A 272 -21.80 17.76 -11.85
C CYS A 272 -21.08 16.42 -12.04
N LEU A 273 -21.82 15.33 -11.80
CA LEU A 273 -21.38 14.00 -12.16
C LEU A 273 -21.77 13.72 -13.60
N VAL A 274 -20.82 13.19 -14.37
CA VAL A 274 -21.06 12.78 -15.75
C VAL A 274 -20.86 11.27 -15.86
N GLN A 275 -21.84 10.59 -16.44
CA GLN A 275 -21.71 9.17 -16.79
C GLN A 275 -21.10 9.06 -18.19
N VAL A 276 -19.90 8.49 -18.27
CA VAL A 276 -19.24 8.21 -19.56
C VAL A 276 -19.54 6.77 -19.96
N LEU A 277 -20.30 6.60 -21.04
CA LEU A 277 -20.51 5.28 -21.65
C LEU A 277 -19.31 4.96 -22.53
N VAL A 278 -18.39 4.14 -22.04
CA VAL A 278 -17.25 3.68 -22.85
C VAL A 278 -17.77 2.58 -23.79
N PRO A 279 -17.69 2.76 -25.12
CA PRO A 279 -18.11 1.72 -26.05
C PRO A 279 -17.25 0.45 -25.85
N PRO A 280 -17.84 -0.74 -25.98
CA PRO A 280 -17.08 -1.97 -25.88
C PRO A 280 -15.95 -1.96 -26.92
N PRO A 281 -14.76 -2.49 -26.57
CA PRO A 281 -13.65 -2.56 -27.52
C PRO A 281 -14.08 -3.34 -28.76
N PRO A 282 -13.70 -2.90 -29.98
CA PRO A 282 -14.06 -3.60 -31.20
C PRO A 282 -13.40 -5.00 -31.19
N GLY A 283 -14.22 -6.03 -30.95
CA GLY A 283 -13.79 -7.44 -30.99
C GLY A 283 -14.13 -8.33 -29.78
N GLY A 284 -14.86 -7.85 -28.76
CA GLY A 284 -15.24 -8.68 -27.61
C GLY A 284 -16.49 -9.52 -27.83
N LEU A 285 -16.36 -10.85 -27.89
CA LEU A 285 -17.45 -11.82 -27.81
C LEU A 285 -18.33 -11.57 -26.55
N PRO A 286 -19.64 -11.86 -26.61
CA PRO A 286 -20.52 -11.69 -25.46
C PRO A 286 -20.07 -12.57 -24.29
N SER A 287 -19.96 -11.94 -23.11
CA SER A 287 -19.69 -12.63 -21.85
C SER A 287 -20.94 -13.41 -21.43
N PRO A 288 -20.82 -14.63 -20.86
CA PRO A 288 -21.94 -15.56 -20.65
C PRO A 288 -22.86 -15.18 -19.47
N GLN A 289 -22.99 -13.90 -19.12
CA GLN A 289 -23.78 -13.44 -17.97
C GLN A 289 -24.92 -12.47 -18.32
N ASP A 290 -25.20 -12.20 -19.59
CA ASP A 290 -26.39 -11.43 -19.94
C ASP A 290 -27.65 -12.32 -19.86
N PRO A 291 -28.67 -11.93 -19.08
CA PRO A 291 -29.95 -12.63 -19.07
C PRO A 291 -30.67 -12.43 -20.42
N PRO A 292 -31.48 -13.41 -20.87
CA PRO A 292 -32.14 -13.33 -22.16
C PRO A 292 -33.17 -12.19 -22.15
N THR A 293 -32.94 -11.16 -22.95
CA THR A 293 -33.96 -10.20 -23.36
C THR A 293 -35.02 -10.94 -24.18
N GLY A 294 -36.10 -11.34 -23.52
CA GLY A 294 -37.34 -11.77 -24.18
C GLY A 294 -38.10 -10.56 -24.68
N GLY A 295 -38.39 -10.54 -25.98
CA GLY A 295 -39.27 -9.55 -26.59
C GLY A 295 -40.73 -9.82 -26.31
N LEU A 296 -41.49 -8.74 -26.12
CA LEU A 296 -42.63 -8.32 -26.94
C LEU A 296 -42.87 -6.82 -26.69
#